data_AF-A0A2K1XM06-F1
#
_entry.id   AF-A0A2K1XM06-F1
#
_cell.length_a   1.000
_cell.length_b   1.000
_cell.length_c   1.000
_cell.angle_alpha   90.00
_cell.angle_beta   90.00
_cell.angle_gamma   90.00
#
_symmetry.space_group_name_H-M   'P 1'
#
loop_
_entity.id
_entity.type
_entity.pdbx_description
1 polymer ?
#
loop_
_entity_poly.entity_id
_entity_poly.type
_entity_poly.pdbx_seq_one_letter_code
_entity_poly.pdbx_strand_id
1 'polypeptide(L)'
;MFGPEGRPQHCCAWLGVASSFPECASPIVPEEVTKIGRDAVLYVESLIKSIIGGLEGLINILDSEGGFGALEAQLLPEQAAFYLNDTSRVSIPTSKSTKGGGAVGFPLPGHESYPENNSAIKMLEAAMQRLTNLFSVLKDKEPICVLNHVFFYSRFFKFIMV
;
A
#
# COMPACT_ATOMS: atom_id res chain seq x y z
N MET A 1 13.59 0.51 -4.14
CA MET A 1 13.41 1.28 -2.89
C MET A 1 13.23 0.37 -1.68
N PHE A 2 12.55 -0.76 -1.84
CA PHE A 2 12.83 -1.94 -1.01
C PHE A 2 14.15 -2.58 -1.47
N GLY A 3 14.90 -3.20 -0.55
CA GLY A 3 16.08 -4.00 -0.91
C GLY A 3 15.72 -5.14 -1.87
N PRO A 4 16.70 -5.92 -2.37
CA PRO A 4 16.44 -7.04 -3.29
C PRO A 4 15.39 -8.04 -2.77
N GLU A 5 15.26 -8.12 -1.43
CA GLU A 5 14.29 -8.95 -0.70
C GLU A 5 12.88 -8.30 -0.54
N GLY A 6 12.68 -7.06 -0.95
CA GLY A 6 11.38 -6.40 -0.88
C GLY A 6 10.89 -6.02 0.53
N ARG A 7 11.68 -6.22 1.60
CA ARG A 7 11.19 -6.08 2.98
C ARG A 7 11.18 -4.63 3.48
N PRO A 8 10.05 -4.15 4.04
CA PRO A 8 9.94 -2.81 4.65
C PRO A 8 10.94 -2.54 5.77
N GLN A 9 11.36 -3.56 6.54
CA GLN A 9 12.31 -3.33 7.65
C GLN A 9 13.64 -2.74 7.18
N HIS A 10 14.05 -3.00 5.93
CA HIS A 10 15.31 -2.49 5.39
C HIS A 10 15.22 -1.01 5.00
N CYS A 11 14.06 -0.47 4.62
CA CYS A 11 13.96 0.94 4.26
C CYS A 11 14.07 1.85 5.49
N CYS A 12 13.48 1.43 6.62
CA CYS A 12 13.57 2.18 7.88
C CYS A 12 14.89 1.97 8.63
N ALA A 13 15.76 1.05 8.18
CA ALA A 13 17.10 0.90 8.73
C ALA A 13 18.00 2.08 8.32
N TRP A 14 17.92 2.52 7.06
CA TRP A 14 18.69 3.66 6.54
C TRP A 14 18.42 4.97 7.27
N LEU A 15 17.20 5.14 7.77
CA LEU A 15 16.81 6.28 8.58
C LEU A 15 17.57 6.36 9.92
N GLY A 16 17.82 5.22 10.56
CA GLY A 16 18.61 5.15 11.80
C GLY A 16 20.12 5.28 11.56
N VAL A 17 20.60 4.93 10.37
CA VAL A 17 22.02 5.09 10.00
C VAL A 17 22.32 6.56 9.66
N ALA A 18 21.36 7.29 9.11
CA ALA A 18 21.57 8.69 8.74
C ALA A 18 21.86 9.61 9.94
N SER A 19 21.39 9.26 11.15
CA SER A 19 21.69 10.03 12.36
C SER A 19 23.16 9.96 12.78
N SER A 20 23.90 8.92 12.38
CA SER A 20 25.33 8.79 12.68
C SER A 20 26.24 9.42 11.62
N PHE A 21 25.70 9.94 10.50
CA PHE A 21 26.53 10.56 9.46
C PHE A 21 27.39 11.73 9.97
N PRO A 22 26.88 12.64 10.83
CA PRO A 22 27.70 13.72 11.36
C PRO A 22 28.89 13.24 12.21
N GLU A 23 28.85 12.02 12.74
CA GLU A 23 29.95 11.40 13.51
C GLU A 23 31.16 11.06 12.63
N CYS A 24 30.98 11.00 11.30
CA CYS A 24 32.07 10.77 10.35
C CYS A 24 32.88 12.05 10.05
N ALA A 25 32.41 13.23 10.48
CA ALA A 25 33.08 14.49 10.21
C ALA A 25 34.33 14.67 11.09
N SER A 26 35.40 15.22 10.53
CA SER A 26 36.58 15.56 11.31
C SER A 26 36.28 16.72 12.26
N PRO A 27 36.57 16.60 13.57
CA PRO A 27 36.37 17.70 14.53
C PRO A 27 37.34 18.87 14.29
N ILE A 28 38.37 18.67 13.47
CA ILE A 28 39.39 19.67 13.13
C ILE A 28 38.87 20.62 12.03
N VAL A 29 37.89 20.18 11.24
CA VAL A 29 37.32 20.94 10.12
C VAL A 29 35.82 21.20 10.39
N PRO A 30 35.46 22.28 11.10
CA PRO A 30 34.07 22.54 11.51
C PRO A 30 33.10 22.71 10.33
N GLU A 31 33.60 23.13 9.17
CA GLU A 31 32.84 23.21 7.92
C GLU A 31 32.34 21.84 7.45
N GLU A 32 33.11 20.78 7.71
CA GLU A 32 32.77 19.41 7.35
C GLU A 32 31.58 18.91 8.16
N VAL A 33 31.58 19.13 9.49
CA VAL A 33 30.46 18.81 10.38
C VAL A 33 29.16 19.48 9.88
N THR A 34 29.27 20.75 9.49
CA THR A 34 28.13 21.55 9.03
C THR A 34 27.63 21.12 7.65
N LYS A 35 28.52 20.64 6.79
CA LYS A 35 28.18 20.12 5.45
C LYS A 35 27.54 18.73 5.55
N ILE A 36 28.21 17.79 6.22
CA ILE A 36 27.73 16.42 6.41
C ILE A 36 26.40 16.41 7.17
N GLY A 37 26.25 17.26 8.18
CA GLY A 37 25.00 17.44 8.89
C GLY A 37 23.83 17.85 7.98
N ARG A 38 24.06 18.84 7.10
CA ARG A 38 23.04 19.27 6.13
C ARG A 38 22.71 18.18 5.11
N ASP A 39 23.72 17.48 4.61
CA ASP A 39 23.53 16.39 3.66
C ASP A 39 22.76 15.22 4.30
N ALA A 40 23.04 14.90 5.57
CA ALA A 40 22.31 13.90 6.34
C ALA A 40 20.83 14.26 6.55
N VAL A 41 20.54 15.53 6.87
CA VAL A 41 19.16 16.05 6.98
C VAL A 41 18.42 15.90 5.64
N LEU A 42 19.03 16.32 4.52
CA LEU A 42 18.43 16.19 3.20
C LEU A 42 18.22 14.73 2.78
N TYR A 43 19.16 13.86 3.15
CA TYR A 43 19.04 12.42 2.90
C TYR A 43 17.86 11.81 3.66
N VAL A 44 17.70 12.13 4.95
CA VAL A 44 16.54 11.70 5.76
C VAL A 44 15.24 12.20 5.17
N GLU A 45 15.15 13.48 4.80
CA GLU A 45 13.95 14.04 4.16
C GLU A 45 13.60 13.31 2.86
N SER A 46 14.60 13.04 2.02
CA SER A 46 14.43 12.32 0.76
C SER A 46 13.95 10.89 1.00
N LEU A 47 14.55 10.18 1.96
CA LEU A 47 14.15 8.82 2.34
C LEU A 47 12.70 8.78 2.86
N ILE A 48 12.32 9.71 3.73
CA ILE A 48 10.97 9.79 4.26
C ILE A 48 9.97 10.03 3.13
N LYS A 49 10.23 10.98 2.23
CA LYS A 49 9.39 11.22 1.04
C LYS A 49 9.25 9.97 0.18
N SER A 50 10.35 9.25 -0.02
CA SER A 50 10.37 7.97 -0.73
C SER A 50 9.45 6.94 -0.07
N ILE A 51 9.55 6.77 1.26
CA ILE A 51 8.71 5.82 2.03
C ILE A 51 7.22 6.19 1.93
N ILE A 52 6.90 7.48 2.05
CA ILE A 52 5.53 7.99 1.90
C ILE A 52 5.00 7.70 0.50
N GLY A 53 5.76 8.01 -0.56
CA GLY A 53 5.33 7.71 -1.93
C GLY A 53 5.14 6.21 -2.18
N GLY A 54 5.94 5.36 -1.51
CA GLY A 54 5.73 3.91 -1.53
C GLY A 54 4.43 3.48 -0.84
N LEU A 55 4.08 4.11 0.29
CA LEU A 55 2.81 3.89 0.99
C LEU A 55 1.61 4.32 0.14
N GLU A 56 1.66 5.53 -0.42
CA GLU A 56 0.64 6.06 -1.33
C GLU A 56 0.46 5.12 -2.53
N GLY A 57 1.55 4.62 -3.12
CA GLY A 57 1.48 3.64 -4.19
C GLY A 57 0.78 2.34 -3.79
N LEU A 58 1.02 1.82 -2.58
CA LEU A 58 0.32 0.64 -2.08
C LEU A 58 -1.16 0.91 -1.84
N ILE A 59 -1.51 2.05 -1.25
CA ILE A 59 -2.90 2.46 -1.04
C ILE A 59 -3.63 2.60 -2.37
N ASN A 60 -3.01 3.26 -3.36
CA ASN A 60 -3.59 3.42 -4.69
C ASN A 60 -3.81 2.08 -5.42
N ILE A 61 -2.95 1.08 -5.21
CA ILE A 61 -3.18 -0.27 -5.75
C ILE A 61 -4.39 -0.91 -5.08
N LEU A 62 -4.51 -0.80 -3.76
CA LEU A 62 -5.64 -1.33 -3.01
C LEU A 62 -6.94 -0.62 -3.41
N ASP A 63 -6.92 0.69 -3.59
CA ASP A 63 -8.08 1.52 -3.94
C ASP A 63 -8.43 1.50 -5.45
N SER A 64 -7.57 0.89 -6.27
CA SER A 64 -7.80 0.85 -7.71
C SER A 64 -9.06 0.06 -8.08
N GLU A 65 -9.56 0.28 -9.30
CA GLU A 65 -10.63 -0.53 -9.90
C GLU A 65 -10.26 -2.02 -9.98
N GLY A 66 -8.98 -2.39 -9.98
CA GLY A 66 -8.51 -3.78 -9.91
C GLY A 66 -8.30 -4.32 -8.50
N GLY A 67 -8.44 -3.48 -7.48
CA GLY A 67 -8.36 -3.79 -6.05
C GLY A 67 -9.72 -3.85 -5.40
N PHE A 68 -9.93 -3.09 -4.32
CA PHE A 68 -11.21 -3.01 -3.60
C PHE A 68 -12.31 -2.36 -4.44
N GLY A 69 -11.99 -1.47 -5.38
CA GLY A 69 -12.99 -0.84 -6.26
C GLY A 69 -13.77 -1.86 -7.11
N ALA A 70 -13.11 -2.93 -7.58
CA ALA A 70 -13.80 -4.04 -8.27
C ALA A 70 -14.77 -4.81 -7.35
N LEU A 71 -14.47 -4.89 -6.05
CA LEU A 71 -15.34 -5.56 -5.08
C LEU A 71 -16.54 -4.67 -4.73
N GLU A 72 -16.30 -3.36 -4.56
CA GLU A 72 -17.35 -2.38 -4.31
C GLU A 72 -18.33 -2.28 -5.49
N ALA A 73 -17.83 -2.29 -6.73
CA ALA A 73 -18.67 -2.26 -7.92
C ALA A 73 -19.63 -3.47 -8.04
N GLN A 74 -19.28 -4.62 -7.45
CA GLN A 74 -20.13 -5.81 -7.41
C GLN A 74 -21.29 -5.68 -6.39
N LEU A 75 -21.17 -4.78 -5.41
CA LEU A 75 -22.14 -4.58 -4.34
C LEU A 75 -23.15 -3.47 -4.64
N LEU A 76 -23.06 -2.84 -5.81
CA LEU A 76 -23.94 -1.74 -6.20
C LEU A 76 -25.40 -2.19 -6.40
N PRO A 77 -26.40 -1.36 -6.04
CA PRO A 77 -27.82 -1.66 -6.25
C PRO A 77 -28.18 -2.01 -7.69
N GLU A 78 -27.48 -1.41 -8.66
CA GLU A 78 -27.62 -1.68 -10.09
C GLU A 78 -27.34 -3.14 -10.42
N GLN A 79 -26.35 -3.74 -9.74
CA GLN A 79 -25.98 -5.13 -9.90
C GLN A 79 -27.05 -6.07 -9.31
N ALA A 80 -27.61 -5.71 -8.15
CA ALA A 80 -28.73 -6.44 -7.56
C ALA A 80 -29.99 -6.38 -8.45
N ALA A 81 -30.28 -5.22 -9.04
CA ALA A 81 -31.39 -5.04 -9.99
C ALA A 81 -31.17 -5.88 -11.26
N PHE A 82 -29.93 -5.98 -11.75
CA PHE A 82 -29.59 -6.84 -12.88
C PHE A 82 -29.90 -8.31 -12.59
N TYR A 83 -29.45 -8.84 -11.44
CA TYR A 83 -29.74 -10.23 -11.05
C TYR A 83 -31.24 -10.51 -10.87
N LEU A 84 -31.99 -9.57 -10.29
CA LEU A 84 -33.44 -9.69 -10.14
C LEU A 84 -34.17 -9.71 -11.50
N ASN A 85 -33.77 -8.82 -12.41
CA ASN A 85 -34.33 -8.78 -13.76
C ASN A 85 -33.99 -10.03 -14.57
N ASP A 86 -32.77 -10.55 -14.47
CA ASP A 86 -32.38 -11.79 -15.14
C ASP A 86 -33.18 -13.00 -14.63
N THR A 87 -33.34 -13.11 -13.31
CA THR A 87 -34.18 -14.16 -12.68
C THR A 87 -35.63 -14.08 -13.14
N SER A 88 -36.18 -12.87 -13.28
CA SER A 88 -37.58 -12.68 -13.73
C SER A 88 -37.81 -13.15 -15.17
N ARG A 89 -36.79 -13.10 -16.03
CA ARG A 89 -36.87 -13.51 -17.45
C ARG A 89 -36.84 -15.03 -17.65
N VAL A 90 -36.38 -15.80 -16.65
CA VAL A 90 -36.29 -17.27 -16.68
C VAL A 90 -37.64 -17.95 -16.39
N SER A 91 -38.70 -17.18 -16.10
CA SER A 91 -40.05 -17.69 -15.80
C SER A 91 -40.87 -18.15 -17.03
N ILE A 92 -40.23 -18.45 -18.17
CA ILE A 92 -40.88 -19.10 -19.32
C ILE A 92 -40.36 -20.55 -19.43
N PRO A 93 -41.22 -21.58 -19.25
CA PRO A 93 -40.77 -22.96 -19.26
C PRO A 93 -40.49 -23.38 -20.70
N THR A 94 -39.21 -23.41 -21.09
CA THR A 94 -38.79 -24.15 -22.28
C THR A 94 -37.68 -25.11 -21.91
N SER A 95 -38.04 -26.38 -21.98
CA SER A 95 -37.20 -27.55 -21.84
C SER A 95 -35.99 -27.49 -22.78
N LYS A 96 -34.78 -27.34 -22.22
CA LYS A 96 -33.54 -28.02 -22.65
C LYS A 96 -32.41 -27.72 -21.67
N SER A 97 -32.07 -28.74 -20.89
CA SER A 97 -30.78 -28.82 -20.17
C SER A 97 -29.64 -28.61 -21.16
N THR A 98 -28.98 -27.46 -21.08
CA THR A 98 -27.69 -27.23 -21.74
C THR A 98 -26.78 -26.57 -20.70
N LYS A 99 -25.72 -27.28 -20.32
CA LYS A 99 -24.55 -26.69 -19.67
C LYS A 99 -24.12 -25.46 -20.50
N GLY A 100 -24.11 -24.28 -19.89
CA GLY A 100 -23.60 -23.07 -20.53
C GLY A 100 -24.62 -21.94 -20.54
N GLY A 101 -24.47 -21.02 -19.59
CA GLY A 101 -25.30 -19.82 -19.50
C GLY A 101 -25.04 -19.07 -18.20
N GLY A 102 -23.78 -18.98 -17.79
CA GLY A 102 -23.39 -18.04 -16.74
C GLY A 102 -23.65 -16.64 -17.24
N ALA A 103 -24.37 -15.85 -16.44
CA ALA A 103 -24.65 -14.45 -16.67
C ALA A 103 -23.42 -13.75 -17.26
N VAL A 104 -23.59 -13.21 -18.46
CA VAL A 104 -22.56 -12.43 -19.15
C VAL A 104 -22.30 -11.20 -18.29
N GLY A 105 -21.15 -11.15 -17.61
CA GLY A 105 -20.57 -9.91 -17.14
C GLY A 105 -19.79 -9.99 -15.84
N PHE A 106 -20.36 -10.52 -14.76
CA PHE A 106 -19.77 -10.35 -13.44
C PHE A 106 -19.95 -11.58 -12.54
N PRO A 107 -18.87 -12.04 -11.87
CA PRO A 107 -18.96 -13.03 -10.80
C PRO A 107 -19.92 -12.54 -9.71
N LEU A 108 -20.61 -13.47 -9.04
CA LEU A 108 -21.37 -13.13 -7.84
C LEU A 108 -20.41 -12.60 -6.77
N PRO A 109 -20.82 -11.59 -5.97
CA PRO A 109 -20.02 -11.14 -4.83
C PRO A 109 -19.61 -12.32 -3.95
N GLY A 110 -18.35 -12.36 -3.52
CA GLY A 110 -17.77 -13.47 -2.76
C GLY A 110 -17.21 -14.60 -3.61
N HIS A 111 -17.38 -14.58 -4.94
CA HIS A 111 -16.76 -15.58 -5.82
C HIS A 111 -15.23 -15.43 -5.90
N GLU A 112 -14.72 -14.23 -5.63
CA GLU A 112 -13.31 -13.94 -5.43
C GLU A 112 -12.76 -14.74 -4.24
N SER A 113 -13.49 -14.85 -3.13
CA SER A 113 -13.00 -15.45 -1.87
C SER A 113 -12.81 -16.97 -1.94
N TYR A 114 -13.17 -17.60 -3.05
CA TYR A 114 -12.93 -19.01 -3.26
C TYR A 114 -11.47 -19.28 -3.60
N PRO A 115 -10.87 -20.36 -3.06
CA PRO A 115 -9.44 -20.65 -3.19
C PRO A 115 -8.97 -20.85 -4.65
N GLU A 116 -9.90 -21.08 -5.58
CA GLU A 116 -9.63 -21.28 -7.00
C GLU A 116 -9.45 -19.96 -7.79
N ASN A 117 -9.97 -18.84 -7.28
CA ASN A 117 -9.99 -17.54 -7.96
C ASN A 117 -8.90 -16.59 -7.40
N ASN A 118 -7.65 -17.01 -7.59
CA ASN A 118 -6.59 -16.72 -6.61
C ASN A 118 -5.62 -15.59 -7.01
N SER A 119 -5.68 -15.03 -8.22
CA SER A 119 -4.66 -14.08 -8.70
C SER A 119 -4.85 -12.65 -8.19
N ALA A 120 -6.07 -12.11 -8.29
CA ALA A 120 -6.40 -10.76 -7.80
C ALA A 120 -6.32 -10.68 -6.27
N ILE A 121 -6.80 -11.73 -5.58
CA ILE A 121 -6.68 -11.83 -4.12
C ILE A 121 -5.23 -11.87 -3.68
N LYS A 122 -4.36 -12.65 -4.33
CA LYS A 122 -2.93 -12.66 -3.99
C LYS A 122 -2.27 -11.29 -4.14
N MET A 123 -2.68 -10.50 -5.14
CA MET A 123 -2.17 -9.13 -5.30
C MET A 123 -2.63 -8.25 -4.13
N LEU A 124 -3.92 -8.31 -3.79
CA LEU A 124 -4.54 -7.55 -2.71
C LEU A 124 -3.94 -7.92 -1.35
N GLU A 125 -3.83 -9.22 -1.05
CA GLU A 125 -3.21 -9.76 0.15
C GLU A 125 -1.74 -9.34 0.24
N ALA A 126 -0.98 -9.44 -0.85
CA ALA A 126 0.42 -9.02 -0.87
C ALA A 126 0.56 -7.50 -0.63
N ALA A 127 -0.30 -6.68 -1.22
CA ALA A 127 -0.30 -5.23 -1.01
C ALA A 127 -0.68 -4.87 0.44
N MET A 128 -1.74 -5.49 0.98
CA MET A 128 -2.18 -5.31 2.36
C MET A 128 -1.10 -5.75 3.34
N GLN A 129 -0.48 -6.91 3.13
CA GLN A 129 0.58 -7.42 3.99
C GLN A 129 1.82 -6.50 3.98
N ARG A 130 2.20 -5.96 2.81
CA ARG A 130 3.29 -4.98 2.71
C ARG A 130 2.94 -3.69 3.45
N LEU A 131 1.70 -3.22 3.31
CA LEU A 131 1.19 -2.02 3.97
C LEU A 131 1.23 -2.19 5.50
N THR A 132 0.64 -3.28 6.03
CA THR A 132 0.62 -3.60 7.46
C THR A 132 2.02 -3.71 8.04
N ASN A 133 2.94 -4.41 7.35
CA ASN A 133 4.32 -4.54 7.80
C ASN A 133 5.04 -3.19 7.88
N LEU A 134 4.85 -2.32 6.87
CA LEU A 134 5.48 -1.01 6.85
C LEU A 134 4.90 -0.08 7.94
N PHE A 135 3.58 -0.09 8.15
CA PHE A 135 2.94 0.65 9.24
C PHE A 135 3.41 0.18 10.61
N SER A 136 3.55 -1.14 10.82
CA SER A 136 4.05 -1.68 12.08
C SER A 136 5.46 -1.17 12.37
N VAL A 137 6.35 -1.19 11.38
CA VAL A 137 7.72 -0.70 11.55
C VAL A 137 7.75 0.80 11.85
N LEU A 138 6.91 1.59 11.17
CA LEU A 138 6.88 3.04 11.36
C LEU A 138 6.22 3.45 12.68
N LYS A 139 5.24 2.69 13.17
CA LYS A 139 4.57 2.94 14.45
C LYS A 139 5.52 2.80 15.63
N ASP A 140 6.42 1.82 15.59
CA ASP A 140 7.33 1.49 16.69
C ASP A 140 8.65 2.29 16.65
N LYS A 141 8.81 3.22 15.69
CA LYS A 141 10.04 4.00 15.52
C LYS A 141 10.01 5.28 16.34
N GLU A 142 11.03 5.45 17.17
CA GLU A 142 11.36 6.71 17.83
C GLU A 142 11.70 7.80 16.79
N PRO A 143 11.41 9.08 17.08
CA PRO A 143 11.75 10.18 16.18
C PRO A 143 13.26 10.21 15.87
N ILE A 144 13.61 10.45 14.61
CA ILE A 144 15.02 10.55 14.20
C ILE A 144 15.54 11.92 14.59
N CYS A 145 16.68 11.96 15.27
CA CYS A 145 17.43 13.19 15.51
C CYS A 145 18.67 13.20 14.63
N VAL A 146 18.81 14.22 13.78
CA VAL A 146 20.04 14.49 13.03
C VAL A 146 20.51 15.88 13.45
N LEU A 147 21.61 15.95 14.22
CA LEU A 147 22.05 17.17 14.88
C LEU A 147 20.91 17.81 15.69
N ASN A 148 20.48 19.02 15.30
CA ASN A 148 19.40 19.78 15.95
C ASN A 148 18.03 19.59 15.27
N HIS A 149 17.94 18.75 14.25
CA HIS A 149 16.69 18.48 13.52
C HIS A 149 16.05 17.19 14.03
N VAL A 150 14.77 17.27 14.41
CA VAL A 150 13.97 16.14 14.89
C VAL A 150 12.87 15.83 13.89
N PHE A 151 12.82 14.59 13.41
CA PHE A 151 11.84 14.11 12.45
C PHE A 151 10.79 13.22 13.12
N PHE A 152 9.52 13.63 13.03
CA PHE A 152 8.37 12.91 13.62
C PHE A 152 7.56 12.15 12.56
N TYR A 153 7.58 10.83 12.61
CA TYR A 153 6.84 9.95 11.69
C TYR A 153 5.33 10.17 11.68
N SER A 154 4.72 10.43 12.83
CA SER A 154 3.27 10.67 12.97
C SER A 154 2.78 11.88 12.18
N ARG A 155 3.64 12.87 11.95
CA ARG A 155 3.30 14.07 11.19
C ARG A 155 3.22 13.79 9.68
N PHE A 156 3.89 12.74 9.21
CA PHE A 156 3.87 12.35 7.80
C PHE A 156 2.62 11.53 7.44
N PHE A 157 2.13 10.68 8.34
CA PHE A 157 0.86 9.97 8.13
C PHE A 157 -0.35 10.88 8.01
N LYS A 158 -0.32 12.03 8.71
CA LYS A 158 -1.36 13.06 8.57
C LYS A 158 -1.47 13.63 7.15
N PHE A 159 -0.42 13.56 6.33
CA PHE A 159 -0.48 14.01 4.94
C PHE A 159 -1.09 12.97 3.99
N ILE A 160 -1.12 11.69 4.37
CA ILE A 160 -1.63 10.59 3.53
C ILE A 160 -3.15 10.39 3.74
N MET A 161 -3.69 10.76 4.91
CA MET A 161 -5.10 10.55 5.28
C MET A 161 -6.00 11.79 5.09
N VAL A 162 -5.56 12.79 4.32
CA VAL A 162 -6.32 14.01 3.97
C VAL A 162 -6.48 14.06 2.47
#